data_AF-A0A2R5L3U8-F1
#
_entry.id   AF-A0A2R5L3U8-F1
#
_cell.length_a   1.000
_cell.length_b   1.000
_cell.length_c   1.000
_cell.angle_alpha   90.00
_cell.angle_beta   90.00
_cell.angle_gamma   90.00
#
_symmetry.space_group_name_H-M   'P 1'
#
loop_
_entity.id
_entity.type
_entity.pdbx_description
1 polymer ?
#
loop_
_entity_poly.entity_id
_entity_poly.type
_entity_poly.pdbx_seq_one_letter_code
_entity_poly.pdbx_strand_id
1 'polypeptide(L)'
;MFSVSSKFLSNIRCYSAVIHRFKSTSERFARAVEDLKGVTTQPSNDVKLSLYGLYKQATEGKCTASRPGVFDLVGRAKWDAWNKLGSLSQAEAEQQYVTLVEGLKSPLEPTSMELKSAVPDGIVATVQDKVFTIRFNRPDKKNSITSKMYQGIIDLVKEVTEREDVNLLVLTGTGDFFSSGNDLENFLHMAKTGRTIEDLAKDAAELVRAYVSTFIDFPKPMVALVNGPAIGVACTILGIFDVVYASDKAFFQTPFSNLGLSPEGCSSFTFPRIMGNARAGEVLMMNKQLSAEEAKLCGFVSDILPHSSFVDEAEQRVKKMAGLPPNSLMYSKMLLRDVVRADLHAANNRECDRLIERFTSDEALGAVMNFFKGKGKL
;
A
#
# COMPACT_ATOMS: atom_id res chain seq x y z
N MET A 1 -48.26 32.44 -36.86
CA MET A 1 -46.94 31.76 -36.86
C MET A 1 -46.63 31.38 -35.40
N PHE A 2 -47.23 30.27 -34.94
CA PHE A 2 -47.07 29.74 -33.59
C PHE A 2 -46.15 28.52 -33.68
N SER A 3 -44.99 28.57 -33.03
CA SER A 3 -44.03 27.47 -32.97
C SER A 3 -43.93 26.98 -31.53
N VAL A 4 -44.32 25.72 -31.34
CA VAL A 4 -44.16 24.94 -30.11
C VAL A 4 -42.71 24.42 -30.07
N SER A 5 -41.94 24.69 -29.00
CA SER A 5 -40.66 24.00 -28.82
C SER A 5 -40.13 23.94 -27.38
N SER A 6 -39.81 22.70 -27.00
CA SER A 6 -38.77 22.18 -26.09
C SER A 6 -38.85 22.24 -24.56
N LYS A 7 -39.94 22.70 -23.94
CA LYS A 7 -40.13 22.57 -22.46
C LYS A 7 -41.00 21.39 -21.99
N PHE A 8 -41.12 20.33 -22.81
CA PHE A 8 -41.87 19.11 -22.47
C PHE A 8 -41.03 17.82 -22.52
N LEU A 9 -39.70 17.93 -22.40
CA LEU A 9 -38.79 16.78 -22.26
C LEU A 9 -37.98 16.81 -20.94
N SER A 10 -38.47 17.52 -19.92
CA SER A 10 -37.87 17.58 -18.59
C SER A 10 -38.31 16.44 -17.65
N ASN A 11 -38.76 15.29 -18.17
CA ASN A 11 -39.23 14.16 -17.33
C ASN A 11 -38.73 12.75 -17.73
N ILE A 12 -37.69 12.63 -18.56
CA ILE A 12 -37.10 11.31 -18.91
C ILE A 12 -35.59 11.30 -18.63
N ARG A 13 -35.21 11.52 -17.37
CA ARG A 13 -33.86 11.16 -16.87
C ARG A 13 -33.82 10.75 -15.40
N CYS A 14 -34.97 10.38 -14.82
CA CYS A 14 -35.09 9.74 -13.51
C CYS A 14 -35.33 8.22 -13.58
N TYR A 15 -35.20 7.58 -14.75
CA TYR A 15 -35.55 6.16 -14.94
C TYR A 15 -34.35 5.23 -15.27
N SER A 16 -33.11 5.64 -15.00
CA SER A 16 -31.94 4.74 -15.11
C SER A 16 -31.40 4.27 -13.75
N ALA A 17 -31.79 4.91 -12.64
CA ALA A 17 -31.26 4.61 -11.30
C ALA A 17 -32.10 3.62 -10.47
N VAL A 18 -33.19 3.08 -11.01
CA VAL A 18 -34.13 2.20 -10.25
C VAL A 18 -34.13 0.74 -10.72
N ILE A 19 -33.54 0.41 -11.88
CA ILE A 19 -33.62 -0.95 -12.46
C ILE A 19 -32.59 -1.93 -11.86
N HIS A 20 -31.59 -1.47 -11.11
CA HIS A 20 -30.58 -2.37 -10.53
C HIS A 20 -30.98 -3.03 -9.19
N ARG A 21 -32.18 -2.77 -8.65
CA ARG A 21 -32.55 -3.16 -7.28
C ARG A 21 -33.44 -4.40 -7.09
N PHE A 22 -33.83 -5.11 -8.15
CA PHE A 22 -34.64 -6.34 -8.01
C PHE A 22 -34.25 -7.46 -9.00
N LYS A 23 -32.99 -7.92 -8.95
CA LYS A 23 -32.67 -9.27 -9.47
C LYS A 23 -33.04 -10.29 -8.40
N SER A 24 -33.75 -11.34 -8.79
CA SER A 24 -34.15 -12.45 -7.92
C SER A 24 -32.92 -13.14 -7.31
N THR A 25 -33.06 -13.75 -6.14
CA THR A 25 -31.96 -14.47 -5.46
C THR A 25 -31.32 -15.51 -6.39
N SER A 26 -32.13 -16.21 -7.19
CA SER A 26 -31.66 -17.20 -8.15
C SER A 26 -30.86 -16.61 -9.33
N GLU A 27 -31.20 -15.41 -9.81
CA GLU A 27 -30.40 -14.72 -10.83
C GLU A 27 -29.04 -14.27 -10.31
N ARG A 28 -28.98 -13.84 -9.03
CA ARG A 28 -27.72 -13.48 -8.36
C ARG A 28 -26.85 -14.70 -8.12
N PHE A 29 -27.47 -15.83 -7.75
CA PHE A 29 -26.79 -17.11 -7.60
C PHE A 29 -26.15 -17.58 -8.92
N ALA A 30 -26.91 -17.60 -10.01
CA ALA A 30 -26.39 -18.00 -11.33
C ALA A 30 -25.19 -17.14 -11.75
N ARG A 31 -25.25 -15.83 -11.49
CA ARG A 31 -24.13 -14.91 -11.73
C ARG A 31 -22.92 -15.20 -10.83
N ALA A 32 -23.13 -15.42 -9.53
CA ALA A 32 -22.05 -15.75 -8.60
C ALA A 32 -21.32 -17.04 -8.98
N VAL A 33 -22.04 -18.04 -9.52
CA VAL A 33 -21.43 -19.28 -10.03
C VAL A 33 -20.49 -19.02 -11.22
N GLU A 34 -20.89 -18.15 -12.15
CA GLU A 34 -20.01 -17.74 -13.26
C GLU A 34 -18.81 -16.93 -12.75
N ASP A 35 -19.06 -16.00 -11.82
CA ASP A 35 -18.01 -15.12 -11.34
C ASP A 35 -16.93 -15.85 -10.52
N LEU A 36 -17.28 -16.94 -9.84
CA LEU A 36 -16.32 -17.78 -9.12
C LEU A 36 -15.23 -18.34 -10.06
N LYS A 37 -15.53 -18.52 -11.36
CA LYS A 37 -14.55 -18.97 -12.37
C LYS A 37 -13.48 -17.92 -12.65
N GLY A 38 -13.77 -16.64 -12.37
CA GLY A 38 -12.88 -15.49 -12.60
C GLY A 38 -12.04 -15.07 -11.39
N VAL A 39 -12.16 -15.74 -10.25
CA VAL A 39 -11.37 -15.42 -9.04
C VAL A 39 -9.90 -15.83 -9.26
N THR A 40 -9.00 -14.85 -9.24
CA THR A 40 -7.57 -15.03 -9.57
C THR A 40 -6.75 -15.64 -8.42
N THR A 41 -7.23 -15.56 -7.19
CA THR A 41 -6.60 -16.15 -5.99
C THR A 41 -7.29 -17.45 -5.59
N GLN A 42 -6.53 -18.53 -5.37
CA GLN A 42 -7.13 -19.79 -4.93
C GLN A 42 -7.68 -19.69 -3.48
N PRO A 43 -8.97 -19.97 -3.25
CA PRO A 43 -9.53 -19.99 -1.90
C PRO A 43 -9.01 -21.19 -1.09
N SER A 44 -9.05 -21.07 0.24
CA SER A 44 -8.71 -22.17 1.15
C SER A 44 -9.61 -23.38 0.95
N ASN A 45 -9.16 -24.56 1.38
CA ASN A 45 -9.93 -25.81 1.22
C ASN A 45 -11.27 -25.77 1.95
N ASP A 46 -11.34 -25.12 3.12
CA ASP A 46 -12.58 -24.96 3.88
C ASP A 46 -13.61 -24.13 3.10
N VAL A 47 -13.16 -23.04 2.47
CA VAL A 47 -14.02 -22.19 1.64
C VAL A 47 -14.50 -22.95 0.39
N LYS A 48 -13.63 -23.74 -0.25
CA LYS A 48 -14.01 -24.61 -1.39
C LYS A 48 -15.09 -25.62 -0.98
N LEU A 49 -15.00 -26.20 0.21
CA LEU A 49 -15.99 -27.14 0.74
C LEU A 49 -17.31 -26.44 1.09
N SER A 50 -17.27 -25.25 1.68
CA SER A 50 -18.47 -24.43 1.93
C SER A 50 -19.18 -24.02 0.63
N LEU A 51 -18.45 -23.56 -0.38
CA LEU A 51 -19.01 -23.26 -1.71
C LEU A 51 -19.65 -24.50 -2.33
N TYR A 52 -18.99 -25.65 -2.24
CA TYR A 52 -19.54 -26.91 -2.76
C TYR A 52 -20.85 -27.30 -2.06
N GLY A 53 -20.86 -27.29 -0.72
CA GLY A 53 -22.05 -27.64 0.06
C GLY A 53 -23.23 -26.71 -0.24
N LEU A 54 -22.99 -25.40 -0.25
CA LEU A 54 -24.01 -24.39 -0.53
C LEU A 54 -24.54 -24.49 -1.97
N TYR A 55 -23.67 -24.74 -2.95
CA TYR A 55 -24.09 -24.97 -4.34
C TYR A 55 -25.01 -26.20 -4.44
N LYS A 56 -24.61 -27.34 -3.87
CA LYS A 56 -25.42 -28.57 -3.87
C LYS A 56 -26.74 -28.38 -3.15
N GLN A 57 -26.75 -27.68 -2.01
CA GLN A 57 -27.98 -27.36 -1.29
C GLN A 57 -28.90 -26.44 -2.11
N ALA A 58 -28.35 -25.45 -2.81
CA ALA A 58 -29.13 -24.55 -3.66
C ALA A 58 -29.74 -25.29 -4.86
N THR A 59 -28.99 -26.15 -5.55
CA THR A 59 -29.45 -26.81 -6.78
C THR A 59 -30.25 -28.09 -6.55
N GLU A 60 -29.94 -28.85 -5.50
CA GLU A 60 -30.48 -30.19 -5.26
C GLU A 60 -31.23 -30.32 -3.92
N GLY A 61 -31.18 -29.30 -3.06
CA GLY A 61 -31.80 -29.34 -1.74
C GLY A 61 -31.02 -30.20 -0.74
N LYS A 62 -31.73 -30.75 0.25
CA LYS A 62 -31.14 -31.51 1.35
C LYS A 62 -30.36 -32.73 0.84
N CYS A 63 -29.19 -32.98 1.42
CA CYS A 63 -28.36 -34.13 1.07
C CYS A 63 -29.11 -35.46 1.29
N THR A 64 -29.32 -36.21 0.21
CA THR A 64 -29.92 -37.56 0.21
C THR A 64 -28.94 -38.64 -0.28
N ALA A 65 -27.72 -38.24 -0.65
CA ALA A 65 -26.70 -39.16 -1.14
C ALA A 65 -26.16 -40.06 -0.03
N SER A 66 -25.78 -41.29 -0.38
CA SER A 66 -25.08 -42.20 0.53
C SER A 66 -23.70 -41.66 0.90
N ARG A 67 -23.34 -41.75 2.18
CA ARG A 67 -22.03 -41.29 2.66
C ARG A 67 -20.89 -42.12 2.04
N PRO A 68 -19.86 -41.50 1.42
CA PRO A 68 -18.75 -42.23 0.81
C PRO A 68 -17.94 -43.11 1.78
N GLY A 69 -17.30 -44.15 1.23
CA GLY A 69 -16.56 -45.18 1.99
C GLY A 69 -15.20 -44.74 2.53
N VAL A 70 -14.64 -45.51 3.50
CA VAL A 70 -13.46 -45.16 4.35
C VAL A 70 -12.20 -44.67 3.64
N PHE A 71 -12.05 -44.92 2.35
CA PHE A 71 -10.89 -44.53 1.56
C PHE A 71 -11.10 -43.31 0.65
N ASP A 72 -12.34 -42.82 0.51
CA ASP A 72 -12.64 -41.59 -0.24
C ASP A 72 -12.72 -40.39 0.73
N LEU A 73 -11.56 -39.77 0.95
CA LEU A 73 -11.42 -38.63 1.88
C LEU A 73 -12.07 -37.35 1.33
N VAL A 74 -11.90 -37.08 0.03
CA VAL A 74 -12.40 -35.85 -0.60
C VAL A 74 -13.91 -35.93 -0.79
N GLY A 75 -14.42 -37.07 -1.27
CA GLY A 75 -15.86 -37.30 -1.40
C GLY A 75 -16.56 -37.19 -0.05
N ARG A 76 -15.93 -37.64 1.03
CA ARG A 76 -16.51 -37.44 2.37
C ARG A 76 -16.48 -36.03 2.88
N ALA A 77 -15.39 -35.29 2.70
CA ALA A 77 -15.36 -33.89 3.09
C ALA A 77 -16.46 -33.08 2.37
N LYS A 78 -16.68 -33.36 1.07
CA LYS A 78 -17.76 -32.80 0.26
C LYS A 78 -19.15 -33.21 0.76
N TRP A 79 -19.34 -34.50 1.04
CA TRP A 79 -20.59 -35.02 1.59
C TRP A 79 -20.90 -34.43 2.97
N ASP A 80 -19.90 -34.38 3.87
CA ASP A 80 -20.04 -33.83 5.22
C ASP A 80 -20.39 -32.33 5.16
N ALA A 81 -19.77 -31.57 4.24
CA ALA A 81 -20.07 -30.17 4.01
C ALA A 81 -21.52 -29.93 3.53
N TRP A 82 -22.02 -30.74 2.61
CA TRP A 82 -23.41 -30.65 2.13
C TRP A 82 -24.40 -31.12 3.21
N ASN A 83 -24.14 -32.26 3.86
CA ASN A 83 -25.00 -32.83 4.89
C ASN A 83 -25.12 -31.93 6.13
N LYS A 84 -24.06 -31.20 6.49
CA LYS A 84 -24.04 -30.24 7.61
C LYS A 84 -25.04 -29.08 7.45
N LEU A 85 -25.44 -28.74 6.22
CA LEU A 85 -26.42 -27.67 5.97
C LEU A 85 -27.84 -28.05 6.38
N GLY A 86 -28.12 -29.35 6.60
CA GLY A 86 -29.34 -29.81 7.24
C GLY A 86 -30.63 -29.38 6.51
N SER A 87 -31.45 -28.58 7.19
CA SER A 87 -32.74 -28.10 6.69
C SER A 87 -32.69 -26.71 6.05
N LEU A 88 -31.50 -26.20 5.74
CA LEU A 88 -31.34 -24.91 5.06
C LEU A 88 -32.14 -24.89 3.76
N SER A 89 -32.98 -23.88 3.54
CA SER A 89 -33.76 -23.80 2.30
C SER A 89 -32.86 -23.51 1.10
N GLN A 90 -33.33 -23.85 -0.11
CA GLN A 90 -32.58 -23.57 -1.34
C GLN A 90 -32.33 -22.07 -1.51
N ALA A 91 -33.31 -21.22 -1.17
CA ALA A 91 -33.17 -19.77 -1.25
C ALA A 91 -32.14 -19.19 -0.25
N GLU A 92 -32.08 -19.74 0.96
CA GLU A 92 -31.04 -19.34 1.93
C GLU A 92 -29.66 -19.83 1.51
N ALA A 93 -29.56 -21.02 0.92
CA ALA A 93 -28.32 -21.55 0.36
C ALA A 93 -27.81 -20.69 -0.81
N GLU A 94 -28.70 -20.26 -1.72
CA GLU A 94 -28.38 -19.31 -2.79
C GLU A 94 -27.82 -17.99 -2.22
N GLN A 95 -28.48 -17.42 -1.20
CA GLN A 95 -28.06 -16.16 -0.61
C GLN A 95 -26.71 -16.26 0.12
N GLN A 96 -26.47 -17.35 0.86
CA GLN A 96 -25.18 -17.59 1.52
C GLN A 96 -24.07 -17.83 0.50
N TYR A 97 -24.36 -18.55 -0.60
CA TYR A 97 -23.40 -18.75 -1.69
C TYR A 97 -23.00 -17.43 -2.34
N VAL A 98 -23.98 -16.58 -2.67
CA VAL A 98 -23.74 -15.23 -3.22
C VAL A 98 -22.84 -14.42 -2.29
N THR A 99 -23.17 -14.39 -1.00
CA THR A 99 -22.39 -13.65 0.01
C THR A 99 -20.95 -14.14 0.10
N LEU A 100 -20.74 -15.47 0.07
CA LEU A 100 -19.42 -16.06 0.14
C LEU A 100 -18.59 -15.78 -1.11
N VAL A 101 -19.20 -15.83 -2.30
CA VAL A 101 -18.53 -15.45 -3.55
C VAL A 101 -18.25 -13.94 -3.61
N GLU A 102 -19.16 -13.09 -3.13
CA GLU A 102 -18.95 -11.64 -3.02
C GLU A 102 -17.82 -11.28 -2.06
N GLY A 103 -17.62 -12.05 -0.99
CA GLY A 103 -16.46 -11.88 -0.09
C GLY A 103 -15.14 -12.43 -0.66
N LEU A 104 -15.21 -13.34 -1.65
CA LEU A 104 -14.04 -13.84 -2.39
C LEU A 104 -13.64 -12.94 -3.54
N LYS A 105 -14.59 -12.16 -4.05
CA LYS A 105 -14.28 -11.02 -4.89
C LYS A 105 -13.74 -9.94 -3.97
N SER A 106 -12.62 -9.33 -4.33
CA SER A 106 -12.36 -7.98 -3.86
C SER A 106 -13.63 -7.14 -4.12
N PRO A 107 -14.09 -6.32 -3.16
CA PRO A 107 -15.34 -5.58 -3.29
C PRO A 107 -15.38 -4.87 -4.65
N LEU A 108 -16.47 -5.12 -5.39
CA LEU A 108 -16.94 -4.42 -6.60
C LEU A 108 -15.93 -3.42 -7.15
N GLU A 109 -15.17 -3.76 -8.20
CA GLU A 109 -14.20 -2.87 -8.84
C GLU A 109 -14.68 -1.41 -8.85
N PRO A 110 -14.18 -0.56 -7.94
CA PRO A 110 -14.38 0.86 -8.08
C PRO A 110 -13.40 1.22 -9.16
N THR A 111 -13.95 1.46 -10.36
CA THR A 111 -13.28 1.92 -11.59
C THR A 111 -11.78 2.08 -11.37
N SER A 112 -11.02 0.97 -11.39
CA SER A 112 -9.58 1.05 -11.19
C SER A 112 -9.05 1.70 -12.46
N MET A 113 -8.93 3.02 -12.42
CA MET A 113 -8.57 3.78 -13.60
C MET A 113 -7.10 3.52 -13.89
N GLU A 114 -6.81 3.03 -15.09
CA GLU A 114 -5.47 2.58 -15.47
C GLU A 114 -4.41 3.68 -15.23
N LEU A 115 -3.28 3.25 -14.70
CA LEU A 115 -2.05 4.05 -14.63
C LEU A 115 -1.35 3.93 -15.98
N LYS A 116 -0.87 5.06 -16.52
CA LYS A 116 -0.13 5.07 -17.80
C LYS A 116 1.33 4.67 -17.61
N SER A 117 1.91 5.06 -16.48
CA SER A 117 3.29 4.75 -16.13
C SER A 117 3.43 3.26 -15.83
N ALA A 118 4.55 2.68 -16.28
CA ALA A 118 4.85 1.30 -15.96
C ALA A 118 5.03 1.13 -14.45
N VAL A 119 4.32 0.16 -13.86
CA VAL A 119 4.51 -0.21 -12.46
C VAL A 119 5.71 -1.16 -12.39
N PRO A 120 6.79 -0.81 -11.68
CA PRO A 120 7.97 -1.66 -11.61
C PRO A 120 7.70 -2.91 -10.75
N ASP A 121 8.43 -3.99 -11.04
CA ASP A 121 8.43 -5.19 -10.21
C ASP A 121 8.71 -4.84 -8.74
N GLY A 122 7.92 -5.42 -7.83
CA GLY A 122 8.03 -5.14 -6.41
C GLY A 122 7.23 -3.94 -5.91
N ILE A 123 6.47 -3.27 -6.78
CA ILE A 123 5.45 -2.28 -6.41
C ILE A 123 4.07 -2.77 -6.87
N VAL A 124 3.06 -2.55 -6.04
CA VAL A 124 1.65 -2.58 -6.47
C VAL A 124 1.14 -1.15 -6.39
N ALA A 125 0.59 -0.64 -7.48
CA ALA A 125 0.04 0.71 -7.57
C ALA A 125 -1.42 0.67 -8.03
N THR A 126 -2.32 1.34 -7.33
CA THR A 126 -3.75 1.38 -7.68
C THR A 126 -4.33 2.77 -7.52
N VAL A 127 -5.30 3.12 -8.36
CA VAL A 127 -6.18 4.28 -8.17
C VAL A 127 -7.60 3.76 -7.97
N GLN A 128 -8.14 3.96 -6.77
CA GLN A 128 -9.45 3.44 -6.39
C GLN A 128 -10.09 4.40 -5.39
N ASP A 129 -11.38 4.71 -5.56
CA ASP A 129 -12.13 5.58 -4.63
C ASP A 129 -11.44 6.93 -4.35
N LYS A 130 -10.82 7.51 -5.38
CA LYS A 130 -10.03 8.76 -5.33
C LYS A 130 -8.73 8.68 -4.52
N VAL A 131 -8.28 7.48 -4.20
CA VAL A 131 -7.05 7.22 -3.49
C VAL A 131 -6.07 6.55 -4.43
N PHE A 132 -4.90 7.16 -4.58
CA PHE A 132 -3.76 6.52 -5.22
C PHE A 132 -2.93 5.81 -4.15
N THR A 133 -2.81 4.49 -4.24
CA THR A 133 -2.03 3.68 -3.30
C THR A 133 -0.78 3.16 -3.96
N ILE A 134 0.38 3.40 -3.35
CA ILE A 134 1.64 2.72 -3.62
C ILE A 134 1.86 1.71 -2.50
N ARG A 135 2.07 0.45 -2.85
CA ARG A 135 2.40 -0.61 -1.91
C ARG A 135 3.73 -1.26 -2.28
N PHE A 136 4.70 -1.25 -1.37
CA PHE A 136 5.91 -2.06 -1.51
C PHE A 136 5.53 -3.55 -1.41
N ASN A 137 5.93 -4.35 -2.40
CA ASN A 137 5.47 -5.72 -2.57
C ASN A 137 6.62 -6.68 -2.91
N ARG A 138 7.62 -6.73 -2.03
CA ARG A 138 8.73 -7.71 -2.03
C ARG A 138 8.89 -8.29 -0.61
N PRO A 139 7.86 -8.93 -0.04
CA PRO A 139 7.86 -9.33 1.37
C PRO A 139 9.00 -10.31 1.71
N ASP A 140 9.40 -11.16 0.77
CA ASP A 140 10.55 -12.08 0.89
C ASP A 140 11.90 -11.35 1.02
N LYS A 141 11.97 -10.10 0.55
CA LYS A 141 13.11 -9.19 0.69
C LYS A 141 12.84 -8.07 1.69
N LYS A 142 11.85 -8.24 2.57
CA LYS A 142 11.43 -7.23 3.56
C LYS A 142 11.10 -5.87 2.92
N ASN A 143 10.58 -5.89 1.70
CA ASN A 143 10.21 -4.70 0.93
C ASN A 143 11.39 -3.74 0.68
N SER A 144 12.62 -4.25 0.49
CA SER A 144 13.77 -3.43 0.09
C SER A 144 13.53 -2.74 -1.27
N ILE A 145 14.02 -1.50 -1.40
CA ILE A 145 13.73 -0.60 -2.51
C ILE A 145 14.88 -0.62 -3.52
N THR A 146 14.60 -1.10 -4.73
CA THR A 146 15.57 -1.11 -5.84
C THR A 146 15.59 0.23 -6.57
N SER A 147 16.65 0.51 -7.34
CA SER A 147 16.71 1.69 -8.22
C SER A 147 15.54 1.78 -9.21
N LYS A 148 15.03 0.64 -9.70
CA LYS A 148 13.84 0.60 -10.57
C LYS A 148 12.56 1.00 -9.84
N MET A 149 12.42 0.59 -8.58
CA MET A 149 11.29 0.97 -7.74
C MET A 149 11.30 2.47 -7.44
N TYR A 150 12.46 3.05 -7.14
CA TYR A 150 12.62 4.51 -7.00
C TYR A 150 12.13 5.25 -8.23
N GLN A 151 12.64 4.90 -9.41
CA GLN A 151 12.27 5.54 -10.66
C GLN A 151 10.78 5.37 -10.96
N GLY A 152 10.23 4.17 -10.80
CA GLY A 152 8.80 3.94 -11.04
C GLY A 152 7.91 4.71 -10.07
N ILE A 153 8.29 4.86 -8.80
CA ILE A 153 7.53 5.71 -7.85
C ILE A 153 7.57 7.18 -8.28
N ILE A 154 8.74 7.69 -8.71
CA ILE A 154 8.86 9.06 -9.23
C ILE A 154 7.89 9.27 -10.39
N ASP A 155 7.88 8.35 -11.36
CA ASP A 155 7.04 8.46 -12.56
C ASP A 155 5.55 8.36 -12.22
N LEU A 156 5.18 7.41 -11.36
CA LEU A 156 3.80 7.24 -10.88
C LEU A 156 3.29 8.48 -10.13
N VAL A 157 4.09 9.04 -9.22
CA VAL A 157 3.67 10.22 -8.44
C VAL A 157 3.55 11.46 -9.34
N LYS A 158 4.45 11.63 -10.31
CA LYS A 158 4.33 12.68 -11.33
C LYS A 158 3.04 12.54 -12.14
N GLU A 159 2.69 11.33 -12.57
CA GLU A 159 1.44 11.09 -13.29
C GLU A 159 0.21 11.49 -12.46
N VAL A 160 0.11 11.05 -11.21
CA VAL A 160 -1.08 11.29 -10.37
C VAL A 160 -1.16 12.71 -9.80
N THR A 161 -0.08 13.48 -9.90
CA THR A 161 -0.07 14.90 -9.52
C THR A 161 -1.12 15.67 -10.33
N GLU A 162 -1.17 15.43 -11.64
CA GLU A 162 -2.06 16.12 -12.59
C GLU A 162 -3.48 15.51 -12.68
N ARG A 163 -3.76 14.43 -11.94
CA ARG A 163 -5.02 13.68 -12.03
C ARG A 163 -6.11 14.23 -11.11
N GLU A 164 -7.16 14.81 -11.66
CA GLU A 164 -8.29 15.34 -10.86
C GLU A 164 -9.10 14.24 -10.13
N ASP A 165 -9.00 12.99 -10.58
CA ASP A 165 -9.67 11.84 -9.99
C ASP A 165 -8.96 11.30 -8.74
N VAL A 166 -7.77 11.82 -8.40
CA VAL A 166 -6.99 11.45 -7.21
C VAL A 166 -7.01 12.59 -6.20
N ASN A 167 -7.49 12.30 -5.00
CA ASN A 167 -7.55 13.23 -3.86
C ASN A 167 -6.45 12.99 -2.82
N LEU A 168 -5.94 11.77 -2.72
CA LEU A 168 -5.05 11.34 -1.64
C LEU A 168 -4.00 10.36 -2.19
N LEU A 169 -2.77 10.44 -1.70
CA LEU A 169 -1.76 9.41 -1.87
C LEU A 169 -1.65 8.58 -0.58
N VAL A 170 -1.61 7.25 -0.73
CA VAL A 170 -1.32 6.30 0.35
C VAL A 170 -0.02 5.56 0.02
N LEU A 171 0.88 5.45 1.00
CA LEU A 171 2.07 4.61 0.92
C LEU A 171 2.00 3.52 2.01
N THR A 172 2.20 2.26 1.64
CA THR A 172 2.16 1.11 2.57
C THR A 172 3.06 -0.05 2.11
N GLY A 173 3.18 -1.12 2.90
CA GLY A 173 3.93 -2.33 2.56
C GLY A 173 3.06 -3.60 2.61
N THR A 174 3.46 -4.63 1.87
CA THR A 174 2.90 -5.99 1.97
C THR A 174 3.64 -6.80 3.03
N GLY A 175 2.89 -7.57 3.84
CA GLY A 175 3.46 -8.52 4.80
C GLY A 175 3.95 -7.86 6.09
N ASP A 176 5.03 -8.38 6.66
CA ASP A 176 5.47 -8.02 8.01
C ASP A 176 6.31 -6.73 8.08
N PHE A 177 6.75 -6.20 6.92
CA PHE A 177 7.55 -4.98 6.84
C PHE A 177 6.79 -3.89 6.09
N PHE A 178 6.95 -2.64 6.53
CA PHE A 178 6.67 -1.52 5.66
C PHE A 178 7.74 -1.49 4.57
N SER A 179 9.01 -1.28 4.97
CA SER A 179 10.18 -1.48 4.12
C SER A 179 11.47 -1.45 4.92
N SER A 180 12.43 -2.31 4.55
CA SER A 180 13.80 -2.32 5.06
C SER A 180 14.70 -1.23 4.46
N GLY A 181 14.17 -0.39 3.57
CA GLY A 181 14.89 0.71 2.94
C GLY A 181 15.66 0.30 1.69
N ASN A 182 16.81 0.92 1.43
CA ASN A 182 17.60 0.69 0.22
C ASN A 182 17.98 -0.79 0.05
N ASP A 183 17.74 -1.32 -1.15
CA ASP A 183 18.25 -2.65 -1.51
C ASP A 183 19.78 -2.60 -1.66
N LEU A 184 20.49 -3.28 -0.77
CA LEU A 184 21.95 -3.31 -0.80
C LEU A 184 22.52 -4.01 -2.03
N GLU A 185 21.73 -4.81 -2.75
CA GLU A 185 22.13 -5.37 -4.04
C GLU A 185 22.31 -4.27 -5.11
N ASN A 186 21.70 -3.08 -4.95
CA ASN A 186 21.93 -1.94 -5.84
C ASN A 186 23.43 -1.60 -5.92
N PHE A 187 24.15 -1.63 -4.79
CA PHE A 187 25.60 -1.39 -4.75
C PHE A 187 26.41 -2.44 -5.53
N LEU A 188 25.98 -3.70 -5.52
CA LEU A 188 26.64 -4.78 -6.26
C LEU A 188 26.42 -4.67 -7.77
N HIS A 189 25.23 -4.23 -8.19
CA HIS A 189 24.92 -4.03 -9.61
C HIS A 189 25.71 -2.86 -10.20
N MET A 190 25.91 -1.79 -9.42
CA MET A 190 26.69 -0.63 -9.80
C MET A 190 28.13 -1.00 -10.17
N ALA A 191 28.78 -1.88 -9.41
CA ALA A 191 30.15 -2.34 -9.65
C ALA A 191 30.36 -3.10 -10.99
N LYS A 192 29.28 -3.57 -11.64
CA LYS A 192 29.34 -4.35 -12.89
C LYS A 192 29.20 -3.52 -14.16
N THR A 193 29.02 -2.20 -14.04
CA THR A 193 28.70 -1.31 -15.16
C THR A 193 29.92 -0.80 -15.94
N GLY A 194 31.14 -1.04 -15.43
CA GLY A 194 32.38 -0.51 -16.02
C GLY A 194 32.58 1.00 -15.84
N ARG A 195 31.68 1.68 -15.11
CA ARG A 195 31.78 3.10 -14.74
C ARG A 195 32.58 3.29 -13.46
N THR A 196 33.04 4.52 -13.23
CA THR A 196 33.72 4.90 -11.98
C THR A 196 32.75 4.81 -10.80
N ILE A 197 33.27 4.54 -9.61
CA ILE A 197 32.45 4.45 -8.40
C ILE A 197 31.83 5.82 -8.05
N GLU A 198 32.53 6.90 -8.38
CA GLU A 198 32.09 8.28 -8.18
C GLU A 198 30.89 8.62 -9.08
N ASP A 199 30.91 8.22 -10.35
CA ASP A 199 29.77 8.46 -11.25
C ASP A 199 28.53 7.68 -10.81
N LEU A 200 28.74 6.45 -10.33
CA LEU A 200 27.67 5.62 -9.80
C LEU A 200 27.09 6.22 -8.51
N ALA A 201 27.94 6.73 -7.61
CA ALA A 201 27.50 7.42 -6.40
C ALA A 201 26.68 8.69 -6.72
N LYS A 202 27.08 9.47 -7.73
CA LYS A 202 26.32 10.63 -8.20
C LYS A 202 24.94 10.25 -8.71
N ASP A 203 24.84 9.21 -9.54
CA ASP A 203 23.56 8.75 -10.06
C ASP A 203 22.63 8.25 -8.94
N ALA A 204 23.18 7.53 -7.96
CA ALA A 204 22.41 7.05 -6.81
C ALA A 204 21.91 8.23 -5.95
N ALA A 205 22.78 9.21 -5.67
CA ALA A 205 22.40 10.41 -4.92
C ALA A 205 21.33 11.23 -5.65
N GLU A 206 21.42 11.35 -6.97
CA GLU A 206 20.43 12.06 -7.79
C GLU A 206 19.09 11.34 -7.85
N LEU A 207 19.10 10.00 -7.91
CA LEU A 207 17.87 9.20 -7.83
C LEU A 207 17.15 9.39 -6.49
N VAL A 208 17.89 9.38 -5.38
CA VAL A 208 17.35 9.71 -4.04
C VAL A 208 16.82 11.14 -4.02
N ARG A 209 17.58 12.10 -4.54
CA ARG A 209 17.17 13.52 -4.61
C ARG A 209 15.84 13.66 -5.32
N ALA A 210 15.70 13.07 -6.51
CA ALA A 210 14.49 13.10 -7.33
C ALA A 210 13.30 12.40 -6.65
N TYR A 211 13.54 11.27 -5.97
CA TYR A 211 12.52 10.57 -5.20
C TYR A 211 11.97 11.45 -4.08
N VAL A 212 12.84 12.02 -3.25
CA VAL A 212 12.44 12.88 -2.12
C VAL A 212 11.74 14.15 -2.61
N SER A 213 12.29 14.81 -3.63
CA SER A 213 11.67 16.02 -4.24
C SER A 213 10.25 15.77 -4.73
N THR A 214 10.00 14.57 -5.28
CA THR A 214 8.67 14.19 -5.75
C THR A 214 7.62 14.20 -4.64
N PHE A 215 7.97 13.79 -3.41
CA PHE A 215 7.07 13.88 -2.26
C PHE A 215 7.01 15.29 -1.64
N ILE A 216 8.11 16.04 -1.68
CA ILE A 216 8.10 17.46 -1.25
C ILE A 216 7.11 18.26 -2.08
N ASP A 217 7.08 18.00 -3.40
CA ASP A 217 6.32 18.79 -4.36
C ASP A 217 4.89 18.30 -4.60
N PHE A 218 4.53 17.13 -4.09
CA PHE A 218 3.20 16.56 -4.28
C PHE A 218 2.11 17.41 -3.58
N PRO A 219 1.14 17.98 -4.33
CA PRO A 219 0.24 19.01 -3.80
C PRO A 219 -0.92 18.46 -2.96
N LYS A 220 -1.22 17.16 -3.07
CA LYS A 220 -2.35 16.50 -2.40
C LYS A 220 -1.89 15.81 -1.12
N PRO A 221 -2.78 15.56 -0.13
CA PRO A 221 -2.35 14.93 1.11
C PRO A 221 -1.79 13.53 0.90
N MET A 222 -0.77 13.20 1.71
CA MET A 222 -0.04 11.94 1.70
C MET A 222 -0.21 11.27 3.06
N VAL A 223 -0.66 10.03 3.04
CA VAL A 223 -0.88 9.20 4.22
C VAL A 223 0.03 7.98 4.15
N ALA A 224 0.84 7.77 5.18
CA ALA A 224 1.63 6.55 5.33
C ALA A 224 0.90 5.58 6.25
N LEU A 225 0.73 4.34 5.80
CA LEU A 225 0.21 3.24 6.58
C LEU A 225 1.36 2.25 6.84
N VAL A 226 2.02 2.43 7.98
CA VAL A 226 3.22 1.69 8.37
C VAL A 226 2.81 0.38 9.07
N ASN A 227 2.63 -0.66 8.27
CA ASN A 227 2.15 -1.99 8.69
C ASN A 227 3.18 -2.81 9.52
N GLY A 228 4.44 -2.37 9.55
CA GLY A 228 5.54 -3.06 10.22
C GLY A 228 6.81 -2.19 10.22
N PRO A 229 8.01 -2.77 10.40
CA PRO A 229 9.24 -1.99 10.48
C PRO A 229 9.49 -1.10 9.25
N ALA A 230 9.93 0.13 9.50
CA ALA A 230 10.35 1.11 8.51
C ALA A 230 11.80 1.52 8.77
N ILE A 231 12.69 1.28 7.81
CA ILE A 231 14.14 1.41 7.99
C ILE A 231 14.76 2.27 6.89
N GLY A 232 15.73 3.12 7.26
CA GLY A 232 16.49 3.95 6.32
C GLY A 232 15.59 4.95 5.58
N VAL A 233 15.73 5.04 4.26
CA VAL A 233 14.89 5.89 3.40
C VAL A 233 13.38 5.73 3.64
N ALA A 234 12.92 4.51 3.95
CA ALA A 234 11.52 4.22 4.17
C ALA A 234 11.02 4.79 5.50
N CYS A 235 11.93 4.99 6.46
CA CYS A 235 11.66 5.73 7.68
C CYS A 235 11.76 7.24 7.42
N THR A 236 12.83 7.73 6.81
CA THR A 236 13.10 9.17 6.69
C THR A 236 12.06 9.90 5.85
N ILE A 237 11.56 9.27 4.78
CA ILE A 237 10.54 9.86 3.92
C ILE A 237 9.23 10.17 4.68
N LEU A 238 8.94 9.46 5.78
CA LEU A 238 7.75 9.68 6.59
C LEU A 238 7.74 11.06 7.26
N GLY A 239 8.91 11.68 7.48
CA GLY A 239 9.00 13.06 7.97
C GLY A 239 8.46 14.11 7.00
N ILE A 240 8.21 13.73 5.74
CA ILE A 240 7.57 14.55 4.70
C ILE A 240 6.07 14.21 4.57
N PHE A 241 5.56 13.13 5.15
CA PHE A 241 4.14 12.77 5.04
C PHE A 241 3.25 13.66 5.91
N ASP A 242 2.00 13.83 5.49
CA ASP A 242 1.05 14.71 6.19
C ASP A 242 0.37 13.97 7.36
N VAL A 243 0.18 12.65 7.23
CA VAL A 243 -0.33 11.77 8.28
C VAL A 243 0.43 10.44 8.25
N VAL A 244 0.83 9.95 9.42
CA VAL A 244 1.48 8.64 9.57
C VAL A 244 0.68 7.81 10.59
N TYR A 245 0.11 6.71 10.13
CA TYR A 245 -0.48 5.70 11.01
C TYR A 245 0.41 4.47 11.04
N ALA A 246 0.67 3.95 12.24
CA ALA A 246 1.56 2.81 12.43
C ALA A 246 0.86 1.66 13.14
N SER A 247 1.23 0.43 12.79
CA SER A 247 0.90 -0.74 13.60
C SER A 247 1.61 -0.64 14.95
N ASP A 248 0.99 -1.14 16.02
CA ASP A 248 1.64 -1.35 17.32
C ASP A 248 2.87 -2.30 17.27
N LYS A 249 3.06 -3.05 16.17
CA LYS A 249 4.28 -3.85 15.91
C LYS A 249 5.34 -3.12 15.09
N ALA A 250 5.08 -1.91 14.62
CA ALA A 250 6.04 -1.15 13.84
C ALA A 250 7.19 -0.63 14.71
N PHE A 251 8.35 -0.46 14.08
CA PHE A 251 9.45 0.31 14.63
C PHE A 251 10.11 1.13 13.52
N PHE A 252 10.84 2.16 13.91
CA PHE A 252 11.46 3.13 13.01
C PHE A 252 12.95 3.20 13.29
N GLN A 253 13.77 3.06 12.26
CA GLN A 253 15.22 3.07 12.42
C GLN A 253 15.93 3.71 11.24
N THR A 254 17.00 4.44 11.53
CA THR A 254 17.87 5.06 10.52
C THR A 254 19.33 4.65 10.80
N PRO A 255 19.77 3.45 10.33
CA PRO A 255 21.06 2.87 10.71
C PRO A 255 22.24 3.51 9.95
N PHE A 256 22.26 4.84 9.80
CA PHE A 256 23.23 5.57 8.99
C PHE A 256 24.66 5.35 9.46
N SER A 257 24.94 5.52 10.75
CA SER A 257 26.29 5.38 11.28
C SER A 257 26.77 3.93 11.26
N ASN A 258 25.87 2.94 11.39
CA ASN A 258 26.22 1.52 11.21
C ASN A 258 26.60 1.21 9.74
N LEU A 259 26.06 1.98 8.80
CA LEU A 259 26.31 1.85 7.37
C LEU A 259 27.40 2.79 6.84
N GLY A 260 28.06 3.59 7.69
CA GLY A 260 29.02 4.61 7.23
C GLY A 260 28.40 5.73 6.38
N LEU A 261 27.08 5.93 6.50
CA LEU A 261 26.30 6.90 5.75
C LEU A 261 25.93 8.12 6.60
N SER A 262 25.49 9.17 5.93
CA SER A 262 24.88 10.35 6.54
C SER A 262 23.34 10.32 6.41
N PRO A 263 22.61 11.17 7.16
CA PRO A 263 21.16 11.33 6.98
C PRO A 263 20.75 11.68 5.54
N GLU A 264 19.53 11.24 5.19
CA GLU A 264 18.86 11.49 3.90
C GLU A 264 17.36 11.73 4.08
N GLY A 265 16.60 11.92 2.99
CA GLY A 265 15.14 12.00 3.04
C GLY A 265 14.62 13.25 3.75
N CYS A 266 15.40 14.33 3.76
CA CYS A 266 15.21 15.54 4.57
C CYS A 266 15.26 15.29 6.09
N SER A 267 15.69 14.13 6.57
CA SER A 267 15.63 13.79 7.99
C SER A 267 16.50 14.69 8.87
N SER A 268 17.59 15.26 8.35
CA SER A 268 18.39 16.26 9.08
C SER A 268 17.63 17.56 9.33
N PHE A 269 16.55 17.81 8.60
CA PHE A 269 15.67 18.97 8.74
C PHE A 269 14.35 18.63 9.45
N THR A 270 13.71 17.53 9.07
CA THR A 270 12.36 17.15 9.54
C THR A 270 12.42 16.56 10.94
N PHE A 271 13.36 15.65 11.24
CA PHE A 271 13.37 14.96 12.53
C PHE A 271 13.60 15.94 13.69
N PRO A 272 14.59 16.86 13.68
CA PRO A 272 14.74 17.82 14.76
C PRO A 272 13.51 18.70 15.01
N ARG A 273 12.71 19.00 13.98
CA ARG A 273 11.46 19.77 14.09
C ARG A 273 10.31 18.96 14.68
N ILE A 274 10.28 17.66 14.40
CA ILE A 274 9.25 16.75 14.90
C ILE A 274 9.55 16.37 16.36
N MET A 275 10.75 15.85 16.63
CA MET A 275 11.09 15.19 17.90
C MET A 275 12.12 15.94 18.76
N GLY A 276 12.59 17.10 18.33
CA GLY A 276 13.65 17.87 18.99
C GLY A 276 15.06 17.36 18.69
N ASN A 277 16.07 18.23 18.87
CA ASN A 277 17.46 17.93 18.52
C ASN A 277 18.04 16.71 19.24
N ALA A 278 17.78 16.54 20.54
CA ALA A 278 18.36 15.45 21.32
C ALA A 278 17.89 14.09 20.80
N ARG A 279 16.57 13.92 20.60
CA ARG A 279 16.01 12.66 20.08
C ARG A 279 16.38 12.43 18.62
N ALA A 280 16.36 13.48 17.79
CA ALA A 280 16.84 13.37 16.42
C ALA A 280 18.31 12.91 16.38
N GLY A 281 19.15 13.38 17.30
CA GLY A 281 20.53 12.91 17.42
C GLY A 281 20.65 11.44 17.80
N GLU A 282 19.84 10.96 18.75
CA GLU A 282 19.79 9.52 19.08
C GLU A 282 19.41 8.68 17.84
N VAL A 283 18.40 9.10 17.09
CA VAL A 283 17.87 8.36 15.94
C VAL A 283 18.84 8.41 14.76
N LEU A 284 19.29 9.60 14.37
CA LEU A 284 20.08 9.82 13.15
C LEU A 284 21.57 9.51 13.32
N MET A 285 22.14 9.72 14.51
CA MET A 285 23.58 9.57 14.76
C MET A 285 23.92 8.36 15.62
N MET A 286 23.04 7.99 16.57
CA MET A 286 23.26 6.85 17.48
C MET A 286 22.47 5.60 17.06
N ASN A 287 21.85 5.63 15.88
CA ASN A 287 21.05 4.53 15.31
C ASN A 287 19.94 4.01 16.23
N LYS A 288 19.43 4.85 17.13
CA LYS A 288 18.35 4.46 18.04
C LYS A 288 17.12 4.06 17.23
N GLN A 289 16.62 2.86 17.50
CA GLN A 289 15.33 2.42 17.04
C GLN A 289 14.24 3.06 17.91
N LEU A 290 13.20 3.60 17.28
CA LEU A 290 11.98 4.05 17.97
C LEU A 290 10.91 2.96 17.87
N SER A 291 10.27 2.63 18.99
CA SER A 291 9.01 1.87 18.95
C SER A 291 7.87 2.71 18.36
N ALA A 292 6.75 2.08 18.02
CA ALA A 292 5.54 2.80 17.60
C ALA A 292 5.08 3.81 18.67
N GLU A 293 5.14 3.45 19.96
CA GLU A 293 4.81 4.30 21.09
C GLU A 293 5.75 5.50 21.23
N GLU A 294 7.08 5.27 21.13
CA GLU A 294 8.06 6.36 21.18
C GLU A 294 7.89 7.32 20.01
N ALA A 295 7.62 6.78 18.82
CA ALA A 295 7.35 7.56 17.61
C ALA A 295 6.07 8.39 17.73
N LYS A 296 5.01 7.86 18.36
CA LYS A 296 3.80 8.63 18.67
C LYS A 296 4.08 9.72 19.70
N LEU A 297 4.80 9.39 20.77
CA LEU A 297 5.12 10.31 21.86
C LEU A 297 5.93 11.52 21.38
N CYS A 298 6.81 11.33 20.40
CA CYS A 298 7.58 12.43 19.81
C CYS A 298 6.94 13.08 18.58
N GLY A 299 5.70 12.72 18.23
CA GLY A 299 4.94 13.31 17.12
C GLY A 299 5.33 12.83 15.72
N PHE A 300 6.20 11.82 15.60
CA PHE A 300 6.57 11.20 14.32
C PHE A 300 5.45 10.32 13.73
N VAL A 301 4.64 9.72 14.60
CA VAL A 301 3.44 8.95 14.24
C VAL A 301 2.20 9.67 14.78
N SER A 302 1.20 9.87 13.92
CA SER A 302 -0.06 10.53 14.29
C SER A 302 -0.93 9.65 15.17
N ASP A 303 -1.01 8.35 14.86
CA ASP A 303 -1.73 7.38 15.68
C ASP A 303 -1.21 5.95 15.49
N ILE A 304 -1.44 5.12 16.50
CA ILE A 304 -1.08 3.70 16.49
C ILE A 304 -2.37 2.89 16.39
N LEU A 305 -2.40 1.93 15.47
CA LEU A 305 -3.51 1.00 15.26
C LEU A 305 -3.07 -0.41 15.69
N PRO A 306 -3.92 -1.22 16.33
CA PRO A 306 -3.59 -2.60 16.66
C PRO A 306 -3.25 -3.40 15.40
N HIS A 307 -2.17 -4.17 15.41
CA HIS A 307 -1.76 -4.95 14.24
C HIS A 307 -2.85 -5.89 13.71
N SER A 308 -3.65 -6.47 14.60
CA SER A 308 -4.72 -7.42 14.26
C SER A 308 -5.86 -6.80 13.45
N SER A 309 -6.07 -5.49 13.56
CA SER A 309 -7.11 -4.72 12.86
C SER A 309 -6.54 -3.61 11.98
N PHE A 310 -5.21 -3.61 11.75
CA PHE A 310 -4.50 -2.51 11.12
C PHE A 310 -5.06 -2.17 9.73
N VAL A 311 -5.30 -3.18 8.89
CA VAL A 311 -5.81 -3.00 7.52
C VAL A 311 -7.20 -2.37 7.55
N ASP A 312 -8.14 -2.98 8.27
CA ASP A 312 -9.54 -2.53 8.31
C ASP A 312 -9.66 -1.11 8.89
N GLU A 313 -8.95 -0.81 9.98
CA GLU A 313 -8.98 0.52 10.59
C GLU A 313 -8.32 1.58 9.70
N ALA A 314 -7.19 1.24 9.06
CA ALA A 314 -6.50 2.15 8.15
C ALA A 314 -7.37 2.47 6.92
N GLU A 315 -8.00 1.46 6.31
CA GLU A 315 -8.91 1.63 5.17
C GLU A 315 -10.09 2.53 5.52
N GLN A 316 -10.70 2.35 6.70
CA GLN A 316 -11.78 3.21 7.17
C GLN A 316 -11.34 4.67 7.32
N ARG A 317 -10.14 4.91 7.87
CA ARG A 317 -9.58 6.26 8.03
C ARG A 317 -9.28 6.90 6.67
N VAL A 318 -8.63 6.16 5.76
CA VAL A 318 -8.33 6.63 4.40
C VAL A 318 -9.62 6.95 3.64
N LYS A 319 -10.62 6.08 3.68
CA LYS A 319 -11.92 6.31 3.05
C LYS A 319 -12.62 7.57 3.58
N LYS A 320 -12.56 7.79 4.90
CA LYS A 320 -13.08 9.01 5.52
C LYS A 320 -12.35 10.26 5.00
N MET A 321 -11.02 10.23 4.90
CA MET A 321 -10.24 11.34 4.36
C MET A 321 -10.52 11.61 2.88
N ALA A 322 -10.62 10.55 2.06
CA ALA A 322 -10.90 10.65 0.63
C ALA A 322 -12.29 11.28 0.33
N GLY A 323 -13.23 11.18 1.29
CA GLY A 323 -14.55 11.80 1.23
C GLY A 323 -14.59 13.29 1.59
N LEU A 324 -13.49 13.88 2.07
CA LEU A 324 -13.43 15.31 2.39
C LEU A 324 -13.32 16.17 1.10
N PRO A 325 -13.66 17.48 1.17
CA PRO A 325 -13.54 18.37 0.01
C PRO A 325 -12.09 18.48 -0.50
N PRO A 326 -11.78 18.06 -1.75
CA PRO A 326 -10.39 17.90 -2.22
C PRO A 326 -9.61 19.21 -2.27
N ASN A 327 -10.23 20.30 -2.73
CA ASN A 327 -9.58 21.61 -2.76
C ASN A 327 -9.24 22.12 -1.35
N SER A 328 -10.10 21.85 -0.36
CA SER A 328 -9.81 22.22 1.03
C SER A 328 -8.58 21.50 1.54
N LEU A 329 -8.45 20.20 1.25
CA LEU A 329 -7.30 19.39 1.64
C LEU A 329 -6.01 19.86 0.95
N MET A 330 -6.06 20.05 -0.36
CA MET A 330 -4.92 20.53 -1.17
C MET A 330 -4.42 21.90 -0.67
N TYR A 331 -5.30 22.89 -0.53
CA TYR A 331 -4.90 24.21 -0.07
C TYR A 331 -4.42 24.22 1.38
N SER A 332 -4.99 23.37 2.25
CA SER A 332 -4.50 23.23 3.63
C SER A 332 -3.07 22.69 3.64
N LYS A 333 -2.78 21.66 2.83
CA LYS A 333 -1.42 21.16 2.67
C LYS A 333 -0.48 22.22 2.11
N MET A 334 -0.87 22.95 1.08
CA MET A 334 -0.04 24.01 0.49
C MET A 334 0.34 25.07 1.53
N LEU A 335 -0.62 25.57 2.31
CA LEU A 335 -0.34 26.55 3.37
C LEU A 335 0.63 26.04 4.44
N LEU A 336 0.59 24.74 4.76
CA LEU A 336 1.53 24.11 5.70
C LEU A 336 2.90 23.83 5.05
N ARG A 337 2.92 23.42 3.79
CA ARG A 337 4.12 22.98 3.07
C ARG A 337 4.95 24.14 2.56
N ASP A 338 4.31 25.15 1.98
CA ASP A 338 4.98 26.23 1.24
C ASP A 338 5.92 27.05 2.14
N VAL A 339 5.58 27.19 3.42
CA VAL A 339 6.43 27.88 4.40
C VAL A 339 7.76 27.18 4.69
N VAL A 340 7.88 25.88 4.40
CA VAL A 340 9.11 25.07 4.61
C VAL A 340 9.62 24.39 3.34
N ARG A 341 8.94 24.55 2.20
CA ARG A 341 9.23 23.82 0.96
C ARG A 341 10.64 24.07 0.44
N ALA A 342 11.08 25.33 0.45
CA ALA A 342 12.42 25.70 0.04
C ALA A 342 13.49 25.08 0.96
N ASP A 343 13.24 25.05 2.27
CA ASP A 343 14.17 24.46 3.23
C ASP A 343 14.24 22.93 3.10
N LEU A 344 13.13 22.27 2.78
CA LEU A 344 13.10 20.83 2.50
C LEU A 344 13.96 20.51 1.27
N HIS A 345 13.80 21.23 0.17
CA HIS A 345 14.65 21.07 -1.01
C HIS A 345 16.12 21.37 -0.70
N ALA A 346 16.41 22.40 0.10
CA ALA A 346 17.78 22.70 0.52
C ALA A 346 18.38 21.63 1.45
N ALA A 347 17.57 20.99 2.30
CA ALA A 347 17.99 19.87 3.12
C ALA A 347 18.26 18.63 2.28
N ASN A 348 17.32 18.24 1.41
CA ASN A 348 17.48 17.16 0.45
C ASN A 348 18.79 17.33 -0.35
N ASN A 349 19.04 18.56 -0.83
CA ASN A 349 20.22 18.85 -1.62
C ASN A 349 21.52 18.64 -0.84
N ARG A 350 21.63 19.21 0.37
CA ARG A 350 22.81 19.08 1.21
C ARG A 350 23.07 17.64 1.64
N GLU A 351 22.00 16.89 1.93
CA GLU A 351 22.08 15.47 2.27
C GLU A 351 22.60 14.64 1.09
N CYS A 352 22.02 14.80 -0.10
CA CYS A 352 22.46 14.09 -1.31
C CYS A 352 23.90 14.45 -1.72
N ASP A 353 24.30 15.71 -1.60
CA ASP A 353 25.68 16.13 -1.89
C ASP A 353 26.68 15.45 -0.95
N ARG A 354 26.30 15.24 0.33
CA ARG A 354 27.11 14.47 1.28
C ARG A 354 27.09 12.97 0.96
N LEU A 355 25.94 12.42 0.55
CA LEU A 355 25.82 11.00 0.20
C LEU A 355 26.76 10.59 -0.95
N ILE A 356 27.04 11.47 -1.91
CA ILE A 356 28.01 11.18 -3.00
C ILE A 356 29.36 10.74 -2.42
N GLU A 357 29.88 11.48 -1.44
CA GLU A 357 31.12 11.12 -0.74
C GLU A 357 30.92 9.90 0.17
N ARG A 358 29.78 9.80 0.85
CA ARG A 358 29.56 8.65 1.74
C ARG A 358 29.47 7.32 1.02
N PHE A 359 28.86 7.27 -0.15
CA PHE A 359 28.74 6.04 -0.94
C PHE A 359 30.08 5.49 -1.43
N THR A 360 31.12 6.34 -1.53
CA THR A 360 32.47 5.92 -1.95
C THR A 360 33.43 5.73 -0.78
N SER A 361 32.99 6.00 0.45
CA SER A 361 33.83 5.90 1.65
C SER A 361 34.19 4.46 2.03
N ASP A 362 35.37 4.28 2.62
CA ASP A 362 35.81 2.98 3.15
C ASP A 362 34.85 2.41 4.20
N GLU A 363 34.24 3.29 5.01
CA GLU A 363 33.26 2.88 6.04
C GLU A 363 32.00 2.28 5.40
N ALA A 364 31.44 2.94 4.38
CA ALA A 364 30.25 2.44 3.70
C ALA A 364 30.54 1.17 2.89
N LEU A 365 31.64 1.15 2.15
CA LEU A 365 32.06 -0.04 1.39
C LEU A 365 32.33 -1.22 2.33
N GLY A 366 32.99 -0.97 3.45
CA GLY A 366 33.21 -1.98 4.49
C GLY A 366 31.91 -2.52 5.08
N ALA A 367 30.94 -1.64 5.39
CA ALA A 367 29.64 -2.03 5.90
C ALA A 367 28.86 -2.91 4.91
N VAL A 368 28.80 -2.52 3.64
CA VAL A 368 28.14 -3.30 2.57
C VAL A 368 28.81 -4.67 2.41
N MET A 369 30.14 -4.74 2.40
CA MET A 369 30.86 -6.03 2.31
C MET A 369 30.59 -6.93 3.52
N ASN A 370 30.50 -6.37 4.73
CA ASN A 370 30.22 -7.13 5.95
C ASN A 370 28.80 -7.70 5.97
N PHE A 371 27.83 -6.96 5.43
CA PHE A 371 26.46 -7.45 5.25
C PHE A 371 26.41 -8.70 4.37
N PHE A 372 27.02 -8.66 3.18
CA PHE A 372 27.03 -9.80 2.26
C PHE A 372 27.85 -11.01 2.76
N LYS A 373 28.80 -10.78 3.67
CA LYS A 373 29.54 -11.86 4.35
C LYS A 373 28.75 -12.51 5.51
N GLY A 374 27.53 -12.06 5.78
CA GLY A 374 26.72 -12.53 6.91
C GLY A 374 27.28 -12.16 8.28
N LYS A 375 28.24 -11.22 8.33
CA LYS A 375 28.90 -10.77 9.56
C LYS A 375 28.27 -9.51 10.16
N GLY A 376 27.39 -8.84 9.42
CA GLY A 376 26.58 -7.71 9.91
C GLY A 376 25.12 -8.11 10.06
N LYS A 377 24.54 -7.86 11.23
CA LYS A 377 23.09 -7.63 11.34
C LYS A 377 22.88 -6.13 11.13
N LEU A 378 22.01 -5.76 10.19
CA LEU A 378 21.53 -4.38 10.04
C LEU A 378 20.54 -4.05 11.15
#